data_AF-A0A9E4KUH9-F1
#
_entry.id   AF-A0A9E4KUH9-F1
#
_cell.length_a   1.000
_cell.length_b   1.000
_cell.length_c   1.000
_cell.angle_alpha   90.00
_cell.angle_beta   90.00
_cell.angle_gamma   90.00
#
_symmetry.space_group_name_H-M   'P 1'
#
loop_
_entity.id
_entity.type
_entity.pdbx_description
1 polymer ?
#
loop_
_entity_poly.entity_id
_entity_poly.type
_entity_poly.pdbx_seq_one_letter_code
_entity_poly.pdbx_strand_id
1 'polypeptide(L)'
;MVTGILGQVHGHLGWPLVGTVGAVLWVALVTVQFRKGSWNMGLLRTTQVFVWLLNIQIMLGILVWMMQARWTGQEALMSYEHPVTMIVAHSVFMVGNLLLRRTDNVDRKLRTALIWVTATMVVIGLGLARVKGLL
;
A
#
# COMPACT_ATOMS: atom_id res chain seq x y z
N MET A 1 -19.91 -12.90 15.26
CA MET A 1 -20.45 -12.54 13.93
C MET A 1 -19.76 -11.31 13.32
N VAL A 2 -19.62 -10.19 14.04
CA VAL A 2 -18.92 -8.97 13.55
C VAL A 2 -17.45 -9.23 13.16
N THR A 3 -16.78 -10.16 13.85
CA THR A 3 -15.41 -10.61 13.58
C THR A 3 -15.22 -11.27 12.20
N GLY A 4 -16.26 -11.92 11.65
CA GLY A 4 -16.19 -12.59 10.36
C GLY A 4 -16.28 -11.64 9.17
N ILE A 5 -17.16 -10.63 9.25
CA ILE A 5 -17.39 -9.68 8.16
C ILE A 5 -16.19 -8.75 7.98
N LEU A 6 -15.64 -8.20 9.07
CA LEU A 6 -14.44 -7.33 9.00
C LEU A 6 -13.21 -8.08 8.49
N GLY A 7 -13.02 -9.34 8.90
CA GLY A 7 -11.93 -10.18 8.40
C GLY A 7 -12.07 -10.50 6.91
N GLN A 8 -13.29 -10.83 6.45
CA GLN A 8 -13.56 -11.09 5.03
C GLN A 8 -13.42 -9.83 4.17
N VAL A 9 -13.93 -8.67 4.60
CA VAL A 9 -13.79 -7.40 3.86
C VAL A 9 -12.32 -6.99 3.78
N HIS A 10 -11.55 -7.11 4.86
CA HIS A 10 -10.12 -6.80 4.83
C HIS A 10 -9.32 -7.76 3.93
N GLY A 11 -9.57 -9.06 4.04
CA GLY A 11 -8.85 -10.10 3.27
C GLY A 11 -9.24 -10.19 1.80
N HIS A 12 -10.54 -10.18 1.48
CA HIS A 12 -11.03 -10.38 0.11
C HIS A 12 -11.17 -9.09 -0.70
N LEU A 13 -11.42 -7.95 -0.05
CA LEU A 13 -11.64 -6.68 -0.75
C LEU A 13 -10.50 -5.67 -0.50
N GLY A 14 -9.92 -5.65 0.70
CA GLY A 14 -8.95 -4.62 1.09
C GLY A 14 -7.65 -4.64 0.29
N TRP A 15 -6.91 -5.75 0.36
CA TRP A 15 -5.62 -5.88 -0.34
C TRP A 15 -5.73 -5.86 -1.87
N PRO A 16 -6.70 -6.55 -2.50
CA PRO A 16 -6.90 -6.43 -3.94
C PRO A 16 -7.24 -5.01 -4.38
N LEU A 17 -8.00 -4.26 -3.58
CA LEU A 17 -8.33 -2.86 -3.88
C LEU A 17 -7.08 -1.96 -3.80
N VAL A 18 -6.26 -2.10 -2.75
CA VAL A 18 -4.98 -1.36 -2.65
C VAL A 18 -4.07 -1.71 -3.81
N GLY A 19 -3.95 -3.00 -4.15
CA GLY A 19 -3.14 -3.45 -5.28
C GLY A 19 -3.64 -2.90 -6.61
N THR A 20 -4.96 -2.88 -6.84
CA THR A 20 -5.59 -2.36 -8.05
C THR A 20 -5.37 -0.85 -8.19
N VAL A 21 -5.64 -0.09 -7.13
CA VAL A 21 -5.43 1.38 -7.17
C VAL A 21 -3.94 1.71 -7.28
N GLY A 22 -3.07 0.96 -6.60
CA GLY A 22 -1.61 1.10 -6.73
C GLY A 22 -1.12 0.81 -8.14
N ALA A 23 -1.65 -0.23 -8.80
CA ALA A 23 -1.36 -0.55 -10.20
C ALA A 23 -1.84 0.55 -11.16
N VAL A 24 -3.07 1.07 -10.97
CA VAL A 24 -3.60 2.19 -11.75
C VAL A 24 -2.73 3.43 -11.58
N LEU A 25 -2.33 3.76 -10.36
CA LEU A 25 -1.43 4.86 -10.07
C LEU A 25 -0.08 4.67 -10.76
N TRP A 26 0.49 3.47 -10.68
CA TRP A 26 1.78 3.14 -11.31
C TRP A 26 1.72 3.29 -12.83
N VAL A 27 0.70 2.72 -13.49
CA VAL A 27 0.49 2.85 -14.94
C VAL A 27 0.31 4.31 -15.35
N ALA A 28 -0.46 5.09 -14.57
CA ALA A 28 -0.64 6.52 -14.84
C ALA A 28 0.69 7.28 -14.73
N LEU A 29 1.48 7.03 -13.70
CA LEU A 29 2.79 7.65 -13.50
C LEU A 29 3.77 7.30 -14.63
N VAL A 30 3.82 6.03 -15.04
CA VAL A 30 4.63 5.56 -16.17
C VAL A 30 4.21 6.29 -17.45
N THR A 31 2.91 6.30 -17.74
CA THR A 31 2.35 6.94 -18.95
C THR A 31 2.70 8.43 -19.01
N VAL A 32 2.55 9.15 -17.90
CA VAL A 32 2.85 10.58 -17.82
C VAL A 32 4.36 10.84 -17.95
N GLN A 33 5.21 10.04 -17.31
CA GLN A 33 6.66 10.15 -17.40
C GLN A 33 7.17 9.96 -18.84
N PHE A 34 6.67 8.94 -19.56
CA PHE A 34 7.07 8.67 -20.94
C PHE A 34 6.57 9.72 -21.93
N ARG A 35 5.38 10.28 -21.69
CA ARG A 35 4.83 11.37 -22.52
C ARG A 35 5.39 12.75 -22.19
N LYS A 36 6.33 12.86 -21.24
CA LYS A 36 6.82 14.14 -20.69
C LYS A 36 5.65 15.06 -20.26
N GLY A 37 4.61 14.44 -19.69
CA GLY A 37 3.43 15.15 -19.24
C GLY A 37 3.65 15.90 -17.94
N SER A 38 2.69 16.72 -17.55
CA SER A 38 2.73 17.48 -16.29
C SER A 38 2.04 16.74 -15.14
N TRP A 39 2.40 17.13 -13.91
CA TRP A 39 1.67 16.70 -12.72
C TRP A 39 0.24 17.28 -12.75
N ASN A 40 -0.75 16.45 -13.06
CA ASN A 40 -2.13 16.87 -13.29
C ASN A 40 -3.06 16.52 -12.11
N MET A 41 -4.31 17.01 -12.17
CA MET A 41 -5.31 16.79 -11.13
C MET A 41 -5.70 15.31 -10.98
N GLY A 42 -5.65 14.54 -12.07
CA GLY A 42 -5.91 13.09 -12.05
C GLY A 42 -4.88 12.36 -11.18
N LEU A 43 -3.60 12.57 -11.45
CA LEU A 43 -2.48 12.02 -10.67
C LEU A 43 -2.56 12.42 -9.20
N LEU A 44 -2.89 13.70 -8.93
CA LEU A 44 -3.07 14.18 -7.56
C LEU A 44 -4.19 13.40 -6.84
N ARG A 45 -5.37 13.27 -7.47
CA ARG A 45 -6.50 12.54 -6.90
C ARG A 45 -6.19 11.07 -6.71
N THR A 46 -5.61 10.39 -7.70
CA THR A 46 -5.24 8.96 -7.57
C THR A 46 -4.20 8.75 -6.48
N THR A 47 -3.19 9.62 -6.37
CA THR A 47 -2.21 9.57 -5.29
C THR A 47 -2.88 9.73 -3.94
N GLN A 48 -3.80 10.70 -3.79
CA GLN A 48 -4.59 10.88 -2.57
C GLN A 48 -5.40 9.62 -2.25
N VAL A 49 -6.21 9.12 -3.19
CA VAL A 49 -7.01 7.91 -2.97
C VAL A 49 -6.13 6.74 -2.52
N PHE A 50 -4.95 6.56 -3.12
CA PHE A 50 -4.01 5.52 -2.71
C PHE A 50 -3.47 5.72 -1.27
N VAL A 51 -3.12 6.96 -0.89
CA VAL A 51 -2.74 7.30 0.49
C VAL A 51 -3.85 6.92 1.47
N TRP A 52 -5.09 7.32 1.18
CA TRP A 52 -6.25 7.06 2.02
C TRP A 52 -6.52 5.57 2.17
N LEU A 53 -6.47 4.81 1.06
CA LEU A 53 -6.65 3.37 1.08
C LEU A 53 -5.57 2.66 1.89
N LEU A 54 -4.30 3.05 1.74
CA LEU A 54 -3.21 2.50 2.55
C LEU A 54 -3.46 2.74 4.05
N ASN A 55 -3.77 3.97 4.44
CA ASN A 55 -4.08 4.32 5.83
C ASN A 55 -5.22 3.46 6.41
N ILE A 56 -6.33 3.37 5.66
CA ILE A 56 -7.50 2.58 6.07
C ILE A 56 -7.13 1.11 6.20
N GLN A 57 -6.38 0.53 5.24
CA GLN A 57 -6.02 -0.88 5.30
C GLN A 57 -5.10 -1.23 6.46
N ILE A 58 -4.16 -0.36 6.82
CA ILE A 58 -3.30 -0.61 7.98
C ILE A 58 -4.11 -0.56 9.26
N MET A 59 -4.98 0.44 9.41
CA MET A 59 -5.83 0.57 10.59
C MET A 59 -6.76 -0.64 10.73
N LEU A 60 -7.41 -1.06 9.63
CA LEU A 60 -8.24 -2.26 9.60
C LEU A 60 -7.43 -3.54 9.85
N GLY A 61 -6.23 -3.66 9.27
CA GLY A 61 -5.36 -4.82 9.43
C GLY A 61 -4.91 -5.01 10.87
N ILE A 62 -4.51 -3.93 11.54
CA ILE A 62 -4.15 -3.93 12.96
C ILE A 62 -5.38 -4.28 13.81
N LEU A 63 -6.53 -3.66 13.56
CA LEU A 63 -7.78 -3.97 14.28
C LEU A 63 -8.18 -5.44 14.13
N VAL A 64 -8.12 -5.99 12.92
CA VAL A 64 -8.45 -7.40 12.65
C VAL A 64 -7.44 -8.33 13.32
N TRP A 65 -6.14 -8.01 13.25
CA TRP A 65 -5.10 -8.75 13.94
C TRP A 65 -5.34 -8.76 15.46
N MET A 66 -5.80 -7.63 16.02
CA MET A 66 -6.20 -7.52 17.42
C MET A 66 -7.43 -8.32 17.80
N MET A 67 -8.50 -8.20 17.03
CA MET A 67 -9.74 -8.91 17.31
C MET A 67 -9.60 -10.43 17.17
N GLN A 68 -8.70 -10.91 16.31
CA GLN A 68 -8.49 -12.35 16.11
C GLN A 68 -7.50 -12.95 17.12
N ALA A 69 -7.00 -12.16 18.08
CA ALA A 69 -5.99 -12.58 19.05
C ALA A 69 -4.83 -13.32 18.38
N ARG A 70 -4.44 -12.85 17.19
CA ARG A 70 -3.53 -13.59 16.29
C ARG A 70 -2.13 -13.78 16.87
N TRP A 71 -1.80 -13.09 17.97
CA TRP A 71 -0.59 -13.27 18.77
C TRP A 71 -0.62 -14.43 19.76
N THR A 72 -1.75 -15.11 19.98
CA THR A 72 -1.83 -16.26 20.88
C THR A 72 -1.78 -17.57 20.09
N GLY A 73 -0.72 -18.37 20.27
CA GLY A 73 -0.59 -19.69 19.65
C GLY A 73 0.83 -20.09 19.24
N GLN A 74 1.00 -21.32 18.75
CA GLN A 74 2.29 -21.88 18.31
C GLN A 74 2.88 -21.16 17.08
N GLU A 75 2.05 -20.53 16.24
CA GLU A 75 2.47 -19.78 15.04
C GLU A 75 2.55 -18.26 15.26
N ALA A 76 2.68 -17.81 16.51
CA ALA A 76 2.68 -16.38 16.84
C ALA A 76 3.71 -15.58 16.03
N LEU A 77 4.90 -16.14 15.75
CA LEU A 77 5.95 -15.49 14.95
C LEU A 77 5.50 -15.16 13.52
N MET A 78 4.90 -16.10 12.79
CA MET A 78 4.38 -15.85 11.42
C MET A 78 3.23 -14.84 11.44
N SER A 79 2.47 -14.82 12.53
CA SER A 79 1.36 -13.91 12.71
C SER A 79 1.77 -12.43 12.81
N TYR A 80 3.01 -12.14 13.24
CA TYR A 80 3.56 -10.77 13.25
C TYR A 80 4.01 -10.29 11.87
N GLU A 81 4.28 -11.19 10.92
CA GLU A 81 4.79 -10.79 9.60
C GLU A 81 3.80 -9.91 8.84
N HIS A 82 2.50 -10.20 8.99
CA HIS A 82 1.45 -9.46 8.31
C HIS A 82 1.36 -7.99 8.77
N PRO A 83 1.18 -7.65 10.06
CA PRO A 83 1.19 -6.25 10.50
C PRO A 83 2.55 -5.56 10.29
N VAL A 84 3.68 -6.28 10.40
CA VAL A 84 5.00 -5.70 10.15
C VAL A 84 5.15 -5.29 8.69
N THR A 85 4.80 -6.16 7.73
CA THR A 85 4.86 -5.83 6.30
C THR A 85 3.93 -4.67 5.93
N MET A 86 2.75 -4.57 6.55
CA MET A 86 1.86 -3.41 6.40
C MET A 86 2.52 -2.11 6.84
N ILE A 87 3.12 -2.10 8.03
CA ILE A 87 3.79 -0.92 8.59
C ILE A 87 4.97 -0.53 7.70
N VAL A 88 5.79 -1.49 7.26
CA VAL A 88 6.92 -1.21 6.37
C VAL A 88 6.44 -0.63 5.04
N ALA A 89 5.43 -1.24 4.39
CA ALA A 89 4.87 -0.72 3.14
C ALA A 89 4.36 0.72 3.31
N HIS A 90 3.69 0.99 4.44
CA HIS A 90 3.20 2.31 4.77
C HIS A 90 4.31 3.34 4.92
N SER A 91 5.32 3.02 5.72
CA SER A 91 6.45 3.90 5.99
C SER A 91 7.19 4.23 4.69
N VAL A 92 7.44 3.23 3.84
CA VAL A 92 8.05 3.41 2.51
C VAL A 92 7.22 4.40 1.69
N PHE A 93 5.91 4.20 1.61
CA PHE A 93 5.06 5.08 0.83
C PHE A 93 4.99 6.51 1.40
N MET A 94 4.89 6.66 2.73
CA MET A 94 4.81 7.96 3.38
C MET A 94 6.10 8.77 3.27
N VAL A 95 7.26 8.12 3.33
CA VAL A 95 8.55 8.75 3.03
C VAL A 95 8.54 9.26 1.58
N GLY A 96 8.10 8.44 0.63
CA GLY A 96 7.95 8.86 -0.76
C GLY A 96 7.02 10.05 -0.96
N ASN A 97 5.86 10.04 -0.30
CA ASN A 97 4.89 11.13 -0.34
C ASN A 97 5.44 12.42 0.28
N LEU A 98 6.21 12.32 1.37
CA LEU A 98 6.89 13.46 1.98
C LEU A 98 7.93 14.07 1.03
N LEU A 99 8.77 13.23 0.41
CA LEU A 99 9.79 13.67 -0.56
C LEU A 99 9.15 14.28 -1.82
N LEU A 100 8.04 13.70 -2.28
CA LEU A 100 7.27 14.20 -3.41
C LEU A 100 6.68 15.59 -3.16
N ARG A 101 6.20 15.85 -1.93
CA ARG A 101 5.69 17.17 -1.51
C ARG A 101 6.78 18.23 -1.41
N ARG A 102 8.03 17.83 -1.18
CA ARG A 102 9.20 18.73 -1.13
C ARG A 102 9.84 18.99 -2.50
N THR A 103 9.29 18.42 -3.57
CA THR A 103 9.86 18.50 -4.91
C THR A 103 9.02 19.41 -5.81
N ASP A 104 9.58 20.54 -6.23
CA ASP A 104 8.91 21.51 -7.09
C ASP A 104 9.09 21.21 -8.59
N ASN A 105 10.21 20.58 -8.97
CA ASN A 105 10.47 20.18 -10.35
C ASN A 105 9.59 18.99 -10.75
N VAL A 106 8.78 19.15 -11.80
CA VAL A 106 7.80 18.16 -12.26
C VAL A 106 8.44 16.82 -12.64
N ASP A 107 9.55 16.84 -13.39
CA ASP A 107 10.24 15.59 -13.80
C ASP A 107 10.78 14.83 -12.59
N ARG A 108 11.41 15.55 -11.66
CA ARG A 108 11.90 14.96 -10.41
C ARG A 108 10.73 14.44 -9.56
N LYS A 109 9.59 15.13 -9.56
CA LYS A 109 8.39 14.74 -8.83
C LYS A 109 7.81 13.43 -9.36
N LEU A 110 7.69 13.29 -10.68
CA LEU A 110 7.22 12.07 -11.33
C LEU A 110 8.17 10.88 -11.10
N ARG A 111 9.49 11.10 -11.23
CA ARG A 111 10.50 10.08 -10.91
C ARG A 111 10.43 9.65 -9.45
N THR A 112 10.30 10.60 -8.52
CA THR A 112 10.16 10.34 -7.09
C THR A 112 8.89 9.51 -6.84
N ALA A 113 7.75 9.90 -7.42
CA ALA A 113 6.51 9.14 -7.33
C ALA A 113 6.70 7.69 -7.81
N LEU A 114 7.30 7.50 -8.99
CA LEU A 114 7.53 6.19 -9.58
C LEU A 114 8.38 5.30 -8.69
N ILE A 115 9.52 5.80 -8.20
CA ILE A 115 10.43 5.03 -7.36
C ILE A 115 9.71 4.55 -6.10
N TRP A 116 9.04 5.45 -5.39
CA TRP A 116 8.42 5.13 -4.10
C TRP A 116 7.13 4.34 -4.23
N VAL A 117 6.30 4.58 -5.26
CA VAL A 117 5.14 3.73 -5.56
C VAL A 117 5.61 2.32 -5.93
N THR A 118 6.66 2.18 -6.75
CA THR A 118 7.23 0.88 -7.11
C THR A 118 7.75 0.15 -5.87
N ALA A 119 8.56 0.82 -5.04
CA ALA A 119 9.06 0.23 -3.80
C ALA A 119 7.92 -0.22 -2.87
N THR A 120 6.87 0.60 -2.73
CA THR A 120 5.67 0.24 -1.95
C THR A 120 5.00 -1.00 -2.51
N MET A 121 4.79 -1.07 -3.82
CA MET A 121 4.18 -2.21 -4.49
C MET A 121 5.01 -3.49 -4.34
N VAL A 122 6.34 -3.39 -4.38
CA VAL A 122 7.23 -4.54 -4.13
C VAL A 122 7.08 -5.04 -2.70
N VAL A 123 7.07 -4.14 -1.70
CA VAL A 123 6.88 -4.55 -0.29
C VAL A 123 5.52 -5.23 -0.09
N ILE A 124 4.45 -4.65 -0.65
CA ILE A 124 3.11 -5.25 -0.58
C ILE A 124 3.09 -6.62 -1.27
N GLY A 125 3.68 -6.73 -2.46
CA GLY A 125 3.76 -7.98 -3.21
C GLY A 125 4.52 -9.07 -2.45
N LEU A 126 5.66 -8.73 -1.85
CA LEU A 126 6.44 -9.65 -1.00
C LEU A 126 5.65 -10.08 0.24
N GLY A 127 4.97 -9.14 0.90
CA GLY A 127 4.13 -9.45 2.06
C GLY A 127 2.97 -10.39 1.69
N LEU A 128 2.31 -10.16 0.56
CA LEU A 128 1.24 -11.05 0.07
C LEU A 128 1.77 -12.43 -0.36
N ALA A 129 2.96 -12.50 -0.96
CA ALA A 129 3.58 -13.77 -1.35
C ALA A 129 3.91 -14.63 -0.12
N ARG A 130 4.51 -14.03 0.93
CA ARG A 130 4.79 -14.72 2.20
C ARG A 130 3.53 -15.22 2.90
N VAL A 131 2.51 -14.36 3.01
CA VAL A 131 1.22 -14.76 3.64
C VAL A 131 0.55 -15.93 2.90
N LYS A 132 0.76 -16.05 1.59
CA LYS A 132 0.23 -17.15 0.78
C LYS A 132 1.13 -18.39 0.75
N GLY A 133 2.28 -18.37 1.44
CA GLY A 133 3.26 -19.47 1.42
C GLY A 133 3.92 -19.68 0.05
N LEU A 134 3.97 -18.65 -0.79
CA LEU A 134 4.63 -18.69 -2.10
C LEU A 134 6.15 -18.40 -2.00
N LEU A 135 6.60 -17.87 -0.85
CA LEU A 135 7.97 -17.55 -0.46
C LEU A 135 8.14 -17.87 1.02
#